data_AF-Q3HR43-F1
#
_entry.id   AF-Q3HR43-F1
#
_cell.length_a   1.000
_cell.length_b   1.000
_cell.length_c   1.000
_cell.angle_alpha   90.00
_cell.angle_beta   90.00
_cell.angle_gamma   90.00
#
_symmetry.space_group_name_H-M   'P 1'
#
loop_
_entity.id
_entity.type
_entity.pdbx_description
1 polymer ?
#
loop_
_entity_poly.entity_id
_entity_poly.type
_entity_poly.pdbx_seq_one_letter_code
_entity_poly.pdbx_strand_id
1 'polypeptide(L)'
;FGFIRSADGITYREWAPGAKSATLIGDFNNWNPNADVMNRNEFGVWDIFLPNNADGSPPIPHGSRVKIRMETPSGIKDSIPAWIKFSVQAPGEIPYNGIYYDPPEEEKYVFQHPQPKAPKSLRIYESHVGMSSLEPKINTYVSFRDDVLPRIKRLGYNAVQIMAIQEHSYYASFGYHVTNFFAPSSRFGTPDELKSLIDRAHELGLLVLMDIVHSHASNNVLDGLNQFDGTDSHYFHSGLRGYHWMWDSRLFNYGSWEVLRFLLSNARWWLEEYKFDGFRFDGVTSMMYTHHGLQVAFTGNYNEYFGYATDVNAIVYLMLVNDMIHGLYPESVAIGEDVSGMPTFCIPVQDGGVGFDYRLHMAVPDKWIELLKLKDEDWKMGDIVHTLTNRRWLEKCVAYAESHDQALVGDKTIAFWLMDKDMYDFMALDTPSTPRIDRGIALHKMIRLVTMGLGGEGYLN
;
A
#
# COMPACT_ATOMS: atom_id res chain seq x y z
N PHE A 1 -7.71 -2.01 19.44
CA PHE A 1 -6.32 -1.77 19.85
C PHE A 1 -5.96 -0.33 19.54
N GLY A 2 -4.81 0.15 19.99
CA GLY A 2 -4.48 1.57 19.94
C GLY A 2 -5.33 2.38 20.92
N PHE A 3 -5.46 3.67 20.64
CA PHE A 3 -6.22 4.60 21.47
C PHE A 3 -7.72 4.59 21.08
N ILE A 4 -8.57 4.39 22.08
CA ILE A 4 -10.03 4.36 21.94
C ILE A 4 -10.61 5.41 22.90
N ARG A 5 -11.19 6.47 22.31
CA ARG A 5 -11.87 7.55 23.05
C ARG A 5 -13.26 7.10 23.49
N SER A 6 -13.65 7.44 24.71
CA SER A 6 -14.98 7.26 25.28
C SER A 6 -15.45 8.55 25.96
N ALA A 7 -16.70 8.60 26.45
CA ALA A 7 -17.21 9.74 27.20
C ALA A 7 -16.41 10.01 28.49
N ASP A 8 -15.88 8.96 29.13
CA ASP A 8 -15.25 9.04 30.44
C ASP A 8 -13.72 9.14 30.39
N GLY A 9 -13.10 8.90 29.23
CA GLY A 9 -11.64 8.82 29.12
C GLY A 9 -11.13 8.14 27.86
N ILE A 10 -9.85 7.76 27.87
CA ILE A 10 -9.17 7.07 26.77
C ILE A 10 -8.70 5.70 27.26
N THR A 11 -9.08 4.64 26.54
CA THR A 11 -8.45 3.32 26.70
C THR A 11 -7.34 3.15 25.68
N TYR A 12 -6.13 2.82 26.12
CA TYR A 12 -5.06 2.39 25.23
C TYR A 12 -4.85 0.88 25.40
N ARG A 13 -4.74 0.14 24.28
CA ARG A 13 -4.40 -1.29 24.29
C ARG A 13 -3.33 -1.62 23.26
N GLU A 14 -2.38 -2.47 23.65
CA GLU A 14 -1.28 -2.90 22.81
C GLU A 14 -0.97 -4.38 23.00
N TRP A 15 -0.66 -5.10 21.92
CA TRP A 15 -0.22 -6.49 22.00
C TRP A 15 1.31 -6.52 22.04
N ALA A 16 1.87 -7.04 23.14
CA ALA A 16 3.31 -7.15 23.35
C ALA A 16 3.61 -8.30 24.34
N PRO A 17 3.41 -9.56 23.93
CA PRO A 17 3.48 -10.70 24.83
C PRO A 17 4.88 -10.95 25.39
N GLY A 18 5.94 -10.57 24.65
CA GLY A 18 7.33 -10.65 25.10
C GLY A 18 7.75 -9.60 26.13
N ALA A 19 6.99 -8.49 26.27
CA ALA A 19 7.29 -7.47 27.27
C ALA A 19 7.03 -7.99 28.69
N LYS A 20 7.90 -7.61 29.63
CA LYS A 20 7.79 -7.90 31.07
C LYS A 20 7.00 -6.83 31.82
N SER A 21 7.12 -5.58 31.39
CA SER A 21 6.39 -4.42 31.89
C SER A 21 6.14 -3.45 30.71
N ALA A 22 5.06 -2.69 30.79
CA ALA A 22 4.74 -1.64 29.82
C ALA A 22 4.15 -0.40 30.50
N THR A 23 4.53 0.77 30.02
CA THR A 23 4.01 2.08 30.46
C THR A 23 3.69 2.91 29.22
N LEU A 24 2.54 3.58 29.22
CA LEU A 24 2.23 4.59 28.21
C LEU A 24 2.95 5.90 28.58
N ILE A 25 3.72 6.45 27.66
CA ILE A 25 4.49 7.69 27.88
C ILE A 25 4.22 8.70 26.77
N GLY A 26 4.32 9.98 27.09
CA GLY A 26 4.15 11.02 26.11
C GLY A 26 4.20 12.42 26.71
N ASP A 27 3.88 13.42 25.90
CA ASP A 27 3.87 14.81 26.34
C ASP A 27 2.88 15.01 27.51
N PHE A 28 1.76 14.30 27.50
CA PHE A 28 0.70 14.38 28.52
C PHE A 28 1.15 14.00 29.94
N ASN A 29 2.20 13.18 30.09
CA ASN A 29 2.72 12.74 31.38
C ASN A 29 4.21 13.09 31.59
N ASN A 30 4.72 14.07 30.82
CA ASN A 30 6.13 14.49 30.84
C ASN A 30 7.10 13.34 30.59
N TRP A 31 6.71 12.37 29.76
CA TRP A 31 7.53 11.19 29.42
C TRP A 31 7.95 10.36 30.65
N ASN A 32 7.17 10.40 31.73
CA ASN A 32 7.49 9.72 32.99
C ASN A 32 7.22 8.20 32.88
N PRO A 33 8.25 7.35 32.97
CA PRO A 33 8.10 5.89 32.81
C PRO A 33 7.34 5.19 33.94
N ASN A 34 7.03 5.91 35.01
CA ASN A 34 6.37 5.38 36.21
C ASN A 34 4.95 5.92 36.41
N ALA A 35 4.47 6.81 35.53
CA ALA A 35 3.18 7.48 35.72
C ALA A 35 2.00 6.58 35.32
N ASP A 36 2.02 6.05 34.10
CA ASP A 36 0.87 5.40 33.46
C ASP A 36 1.19 3.93 33.11
N VAL A 37 1.42 3.12 34.15
CA VAL A 37 1.77 1.69 34.06
C VAL A 37 0.56 0.88 33.57
N MET A 38 0.78 0.00 32.60
CA MET A 38 -0.26 -0.79 31.95
C MET A 38 -0.46 -2.15 32.63
N ASN A 39 -1.66 -2.70 32.53
CA ASN A 39 -2.01 -4.03 33.02
C ASN A 39 -1.89 -5.06 31.90
N ARG A 40 -1.27 -6.22 32.18
CA ARG A 40 -1.12 -7.33 31.22
C ARG A 40 -2.18 -8.39 31.47
N ASN A 41 -2.89 -8.80 30.42
CA ASN A 41 -3.79 -9.95 30.48
C ASN A 41 -3.08 -11.29 30.13
N GLU A 42 -3.83 -12.40 30.17
CA GLU A 42 -3.31 -13.74 29.90
C GLU A 42 -2.81 -13.96 28.47
N PHE A 43 -3.28 -13.17 27.50
CA PHE A 43 -2.88 -13.23 26.10
C PHE A 43 -1.69 -12.31 25.75
N GLY A 44 -1.11 -11.64 26.75
CA GLY A 44 0.00 -10.70 26.54
C GLY A 44 -0.44 -9.37 25.92
N VAL A 45 -1.72 -9.02 26.03
CA VAL A 45 -2.22 -7.67 25.72
C VAL A 45 -2.06 -6.80 26.95
N TRP A 46 -1.52 -5.61 26.75
CA TRP A 46 -1.36 -4.56 27.73
C TRP A 46 -2.46 -3.51 27.55
N ASP A 47 -3.08 -3.08 28.64
CA ASP A 47 -4.09 -2.03 28.61
C ASP A 47 -4.00 -1.04 29.78
N ILE A 48 -4.49 0.17 29.53
CA ILE A 48 -4.68 1.21 30.54
C ILE A 48 -5.90 2.06 30.17
N PHE A 49 -6.64 2.48 31.19
CA PHE A 49 -7.68 3.49 31.07
C PHE A 49 -7.22 4.78 31.74
N LEU A 50 -7.20 5.87 30.97
CA LEU A 50 -6.94 7.21 31.46
C LEU A 50 -8.27 7.95 31.55
N PRO A 51 -8.74 8.33 32.76
CA PRO A 51 -9.96 9.11 32.91
C PRO A 51 -9.76 10.52 32.35
N ASN A 52 -10.86 11.18 31.98
CA ASN A 52 -10.82 12.62 31.67
C ASN A 52 -10.26 13.43 32.85
N ASN A 53 -9.68 14.59 32.51
CA ASN A 53 -9.26 15.57 33.50
C ASN A 53 -10.47 16.08 34.29
N ALA A 54 -10.21 16.72 35.45
CA ALA A 54 -11.27 17.23 36.33
C ALA A 54 -12.21 18.26 35.66
N ASP A 55 -11.75 18.92 34.59
CA ASP A 55 -12.52 19.86 33.77
C ASP A 55 -13.29 19.18 32.62
N GLY A 56 -13.21 17.84 32.50
CA GLY A 56 -13.82 17.06 31.44
C GLY A 56 -12.99 16.93 30.16
N SER A 57 -11.85 17.61 30.06
CA SER A 57 -10.98 17.52 28.87
C SER A 57 -10.31 16.14 28.74
N PRO A 58 -9.93 15.72 27.51
CA PRO A 58 -9.21 14.46 27.30
C PRO A 58 -7.88 14.41 28.07
N PRO A 59 -7.49 13.24 28.63
CA PRO A 59 -6.23 13.11 29.35
C PRO A 59 -5.00 13.19 28.45
N ILE A 60 -5.16 12.90 27.16
CA ILE A 60 -4.13 13.07 26.14
C ILE A 60 -4.65 14.12 25.14
N PRO A 61 -4.06 15.33 25.10
CA PRO A 61 -4.44 16.34 24.13
C PRO A 61 -4.17 15.89 22.68
N HIS A 62 -5.04 16.26 21.74
CA HIS A 62 -4.80 16.07 20.31
C HIS A 62 -3.43 16.65 19.91
N GLY A 63 -2.69 15.93 19.07
CA GLY A 63 -1.36 16.36 18.61
C GLY A 63 -0.21 16.05 19.58
N SER A 64 -0.50 15.50 20.77
CA SER A 64 0.54 15.07 21.71
C SER A 64 1.36 13.92 21.15
N ARG A 65 2.67 13.93 21.39
CA ARG A 65 3.53 12.78 21.12
C ARG A 65 3.28 11.69 22.16
N VAL A 66 3.26 10.44 21.69
CA VAL A 66 3.02 9.24 22.49
C VAL A 66 3.93 8.11 22.06
N LYS A 67 4.39 7.32 23.04
CA LYS A 67 5.12 6.05 22.87
C LYS A 67 4.69 5.06 23.95
N ILE A 68 4.95 3.79 23.71
CA ILE A 68 4.90 2.75 24.73
C ILE A 68 6.33 2.42 25.16
N ARG A 69 6.63 2.58 26.44
CA ARG A 69 7.89 2.12 27.04
C ARG A 69 7.71 0.70 27.54
N MET A 70 8.60 -0.20 27.14
CA MET A 70 8.54 -1.61 27.51
C MET A 70 9.89 -2.09 28.03
N GLU A 71 9.86 -2.88 29.11
CA GLU A 71 10.98 -3.75 29.46
C GLU A 71 10.85 -5.05 28.68
N THR A 72 11.72 -5.27 27.70
CA THR A 72 11.68 -6.44 26.82
C THR A 72 12.85 -7.40 27.10
N PRO A 73 12.85 -8.62 26.53
CA PRO A 73 13.98 -9.54 26.65
C PRO A 73 15.28 -8.96 26.05
N SER A 74 15.15 -8.04 25.08
CA SER A 74 16.27 -7.35 24.43
C SER A 74 16.66 -6.02 25.08
N GLY A 75 16.01 -5.65 26.19
CA GLY A 75 16.27 -4.41 26.92
C GLY A 75 15.06 -3.46 26.98
N ILE A 76 15.28 -2.28 27.55
CA ILE A 76 14.24 -1.24 27.63
C ILE A 76 14.13 -0.55 26.27
N LYS A 77 12.90 -0.40 25.76
CA LYS A 77 12.61 0.21 24.47
C LYS A 77 11.39 1.14 24.55
N ASP A 78 11.47 2.26 23.85
CA ASP A 78 10.33 3.12 23.57
C ASP A 78 9.91 2.91 22.12
N SER A 79 8.69 2.42 21.91
CA SER A 79 8.15 2.11 20.59
C SER A 79 6.98 3.02 20.24
N ILE A 80 6.82 3.35 18.96
CA ILE A 80 5.58 3.93 18.45
C ILE A 80 4.48 2.86 18.55
N PRO A 81 3.27 3.16 19.07
CA PRO A 81 2.18 2.19 19.15
C PRO A 81 1.90 1.54 17.78
N ALA A 82 1.74 0.22 17.73
CA ALA A 82 1.56 -0.52 16.48
C ALA A 82 0.29 -0.09 15.72
N TRP A 83 -0.68 0.46 16.45
CA TRP A 83 -1.99 0.92 15.98
C TRP A 83 -2.09 2.45 15.94
N ILE A 84 -0.96 3.17 15.88
CA ILE A 84 -0.97 4.63 15.82
C ILE A 84 -1.64 5.10 14.53
N LYS A 85 -2.45 6.17 14.62
CA LYS A 85 -3.18 6.74 13.49
C LYS A 85 -2.41 7.84 12.75
N PHE A 86 -1.35 8.36 13.35
CA PHE A 86 -0.51 9.38 12.75
C PHE A 86 0.88 9.35 13.40
N SER A 87 1.93 9.53 12.61
CA SER A 87 3.29 9.60 13.11
C SER A 87 4.07 10.62 12.33
N VAL A 88 4.93 11.39 12.99
CA VAL A 88 5.66 12.50 12.35
C VAL A 88 7.14 12.41 12.71
N GLN A 89 8.00 12.70 11.73
CA GLN A 89 9.41 12.97 11.97
C GLN A 89 9.60 14.48 12.16
N ALA A 90 10.00 14.89 13.36
CA ALA A 90 10.27 16.29 13.64
C ALA A 90 11.56 16.74 12.92
N PRO A 91 11.67 18.01 12.48
CA PRO A 91 12.89 18.51 11.86
C PRO A 91 14.12 18.32 12.76
N GLY A 92 15.12 17.61 12.24
CA GLY A 92 16.37 17.32 12.98
C GLY A 92 16.31 16.11 13.91
N GLU A 93 15.17 15.44 14.04
CA GLU A 93 15.08 14.15 14.72
C GLU A 93 15.30 13.00 13.73
N ILE A 94 16.05 11.98 14.16
CA ILE A 94 16.21 10.75 13.39
C ILE A 94 14.94 9.90 13.49
N PRO A 95 14.43 9.52 14.70
CA PRO A 95 13.26 8.67 14.81
C PRO A 95 11.95 9.44 14.56
N TYR A 96 10.93 8.70 14.17
CA TYR A 96 9.55 9.17 14.18
C TYR A 96 8.99 9.20 15.60
N ASN A 97 7.91 9.97 15.77
CA ASN A 97 7.09 9.96 16.97
C ASN A 97 5.64 9.63 16.61
N GLY A 98 5.02 8.76 17.40
CA GLY A 98 3.58 8.55 17.33
C GLY A 98 2.85 9.80 17.82
N ILE A 99 1.83 10.23 17.10
CA ILE A 99 1.01 11.39 17.45
C ILE A 99 -0.39 10.89 17.79
N TYR A 100 -0.88 11.27 18.98
CA TYR A 100 -2.28 11.04 19.33
C TYR A 100 -3.18 11.93 18.46
N TYR A 101 -3.77 11.32 17.43
CA TYR A 101 -4.59 12.01 16.45
C TYR A 101 -6.09 11.77 16.71
N ASP A 102 -6.69 12.72 17.43
CA ASP A 102 -8.13 12.78 17.72
C ASP A 102 -8.58 14.25 17.67
N PRO A 103 -8.68 14.86 16.47
CA PRO A 103 -8.98 16.28 16.34
C PRO A 103 -10.33 16.63 17.00
N PRO A 104 -10.53 17.88 17.46
CA PRO A 104 -11.82 18.35 17.95
C PRO A 104 -12.96 18.08 16.95
N GLU A 105 -14.18 17.91 17.43
CA GLU A 105 -15.33 17.51 16.58
C GLU A 105 -15.60 18.51 15.46
N GLU A 106 -15.35 19.80 15.73
CA GLU A 106 -15.44 20.91 14.80
C GLU A 106 -14.35 20.93 13.71
N GLU A 107 -13.22 20.25 13.96
CA GLU A 107 -12.08 20.16 13.03
C GLU A 107 -12.07 18.83 12.25
N LYS A 108 -12.80 17.82 12.73
CA LYS A 108 -12.90 16.51 12.06
C LYS A 108 -13.46 16.66 10.66
N TYR A 109 -12.77 16.06 9.70
CA TYR A 109 -13.28 15.99 8.35
C TYR A 109 -14.54 15.13 8.24
N VAL A 110 -15.58 15.68 7.61
CA VAL A 110 -16.84 14.98 7.30
C VAL A 110 -16.96 14.83 5.78
N PHE A 111 -16.98 13.60 5.30
CA PHE A 111 -17.23 13.27 3.89
C PHE A 111 -18.57 13.84 3.43
N GLN A 112 -18.55 14.54 2.30
CA GLN A 112 -19.75 15.17 1.72
C GLN A 112 -20.27 14.40 0.51
N HIS A 113 -19.44 13.56 -0.09
CA HIS A 113 -19.73 12.87 -1.35
C HIS A 113 -19.81 11.36 -1.14
N PRO A 114 -20.80 10.68 -1.75
CA PRO A 114 -20.88 9.23 -1.68
C PRO A 114 -19.83 8.57 -2.57
N GLN A 115 -19.41 7.37 -2.19
CA GLN A 115 -18.55 6.52 -3.02
C GLN A 115 -19.20 6.26 -4.39
N PRO A 116 -18.46 6.41 -5.51
CA PRO A 116 -18.96 6.07 -6.83
C PRO A 116 -19.26 4.57 -6.97
N LYS A 117 -20.17 4.21 -7.86
CA LYS A 117 -20.41 2.80 -8.19
C LYS A 117 -19.25 2.20 -8.96
N ALA A 118 -18.99 0.90 -8.74
CA ALA A 118 -17.96 0.19 -9.48
C ALA A 118 -18.26 0.22 -11.00
N PRO A 119 -17.31 0.69 -11.84
CA PRO A 119 -17.52 0.74 -13.28
C PRO A 119 -17.41 -0.67 -13.88
N LYS A 120 -18.01 -0.87 -15.06
CA LYS A 120 -17.90 -2.15 -15.80
C LYS A 120 -16.45 -2.54 -16.14
N SER A 121 -15.58 -1.56 -16.29
CA SER A 121 -14.15 -1.72 -16.58
C SER A 121 -13.38 -0.56 -15.95
N LEU A 122 -12.24 -0.88 -15.36
CA LEU A 122 -11.36 0.07 -14.70
C LEU A 122 -10.39 0.69 -15.70
N ARG A 123 -10.29 2.01 -15.65
CA ARG A 123 -9.24 2.83 -16.26
C ARG A 123 -8.60 3.56 -15.11
N ILE A 124 -7.49 2.99 -14.64
CA ILE A 124 -6.77 3.37 -13.44
C ILE A 124 -5.64 4.32 -13.82
N TYR A 125 -5.53 5.42 -13.08
CA TYR A 125 -4.37 6.30 -13.11
C TYR A 125 -3.54 6.01 -11.86
N GLU A 126 -2.38 5.39 -12.01
CA GLU A 126 -1.46 5.12 -10.91
C GLU A 126 -0.76 6.42 -10.49
N SER A 127 -0.58 6.62 -9.19
CA SER A 127 -0.10 7.89 -8.65
C SER A 127 0.63 7.74 -7.34
N HIS A 128 1.65 8.57 -7.16
CA HIS A 128 2.32 8.78 -5.89
C HIS A 128 2.24 10.26 -5.54
N VAL A 129 1.60 10.59 -4.41
CA VAL A 129 1.30 11.98 -4.01
C VAL A 129 2.58 12.82 -3.95
N GLY A 130 3.60 12.35 -3.25
CA GLY A 130 4.83 13.13 -3.01
C GLY A 130 5.62 13.55 -4.25
N MET A 131 5.50 12.85 -5.39
CA MET A 131 6.26 13.16 -6.62
C MET A 131 5.38 13.78 -7.72
N SER A 132 4.17 14.18 -7.38
CA SER A 132 3.20 14.78 -8.31
C SER A 132 3.40 16.28 -8.55
N SER A 133 4.39 16.89 -7.89
CA SER A 133 4.74 18.31 -8.02
C SER A 133 5.60 18.56 -9.26
N LEU A 134 5.43 19.73 -9.89
CA LEU A 134 6.34 20.22 -10.94
C LEU A 134 7.69 20.67 -10.37
N GLU A 135 7.70 21.12 -9.11
CA GLU A 135 8.91 21.51 -8.38
C GLU A 135 9.54 20.29 -7.70
N PRO A 136 10.88 20.27 -7.50
CA PRO A 136 11.60 19.18 -6.82
C PRO A 136 11.39 19.22 -5.30
N LYS A 137 10.14 19.05 -4.87
CA LYS A 137 9.70 19.00 -3.48
C LYS A 137 8.68 17.88 -3.29
N ILE A 138 8.52 17.43 -2.05
CA ILE A 138 7.44 16.51 -1.70
C ILE A 138 6.11 17.27 -1.81
N ASN A 139 5.21 16.81 -2.66
CA ASN A 139 3.88 17.40 -2.81
C ASN A 139 2.92 16.96 -1.68
N THR A 140 1.81 17.67 -1.54
CA THR A 140 0.82 17.45 -0.48
C THR A 140 -0.46 16.79 -0.98
N TYR A 141 -1.25 16.21 -0.06
CA TYR A 141 -2.59 15.71 -0.36
C TYR A 141 -3.50 16.80 -0.93
N VAL A 142 -3.43 18.02 -0.38
CA VAL A 142 -4.22 19.18 -0.82
C VAL A 142 -3.85 19.59 -2.25
N SER A 143 -2.56 19.68 -2.57
CA SER A 143 -2.14 20.02 -3.94
C SER A 143 -2.50 18.90 -4.94
N PHE A 144 -2.36 17.63 -4.56
CA PHE A 144 -2.81 16.53 -5.41
C PHE A 144 -4.32 16.57 -5.66
N ARG A 145 -5.11 16.85 -4.61
CA ARG A 145 -6.56 17.01 -4.66
C ARG A 145 -6.98 18.07 -5.67
N ASP A 146 -6.34 19.24 -5.62
CA ASP A 146 -6.78 20.42 -6.37
C ASP A 146 -6.22 20.45 -7.79
N ASP A 147 -4.97 19.99 -8.00
CA ASP A 147 -4.29 20.13 -9.29
C ASP A 147 -4.28 18.84 -10.11
N VAL A 148 -4.16 17.68 -9.47
CA VAL A 148 -3.94 16.40 -10.15
C VAL A 148 -5.25 15.66 -10.42
N LEU A 149 -6.17 15.56 -9.46
CA LEU A 149 -7.45 14.87 -9.66
C LEU A 149 -8.26 15.44 -10.85
N PRO A 150 -8.38 16.77 -11.05
CA PRO A 150 -9.08 17.30 -12.22
C PRO A 150 -8.42 16.92 -13.55
N ARG A 151 -7.08 16.79 -13.57
CA ARG A 151 -6.35 16.30 -14.75
C ARG A 151 -6.69 14.83 -15.01
N ILE A 152 -6.67 13.98 -13.98
CA ILE A 152 -7.01 12.56 -14.10
C ILE A 152 -8.42 12.40 -14.67
N LYS A 153 -9.40 13.14 -14.12
CA LYS A 153 -10.77 13.14 -14.62
C LYS A 153 -10.87 13.57 -16.07
N ARG A 154 -10.19 14.66 -16.45
CA ARG A 154 -10.17 15.19 -17.83
C ARG A 154 -9.59 14.19 -18.83
N LEU A 155 -8.63 13.36 -18.42
CA LEU A 155 -8.04 12.32 -19.25
C LEU A 155 -8.96 11.10 -19.46
N GLY A 156 -10.09 11.01 -18.74
CA GLY A 156 -11.10 9.96 -18.94
C GLY A 156 -10.90 8.69 -18.09
N TYR A 157 -9.96 8.73 -17.15
CA TYR A 157 -9.82 7.70 -16.11
C TYR A 157 -11.04 7.73 -15.17
N ASN A 158 -11.36 6.58 -14.59
CA ASN A 158 -12.47 6.40 -13.65
C ASN A 158 -12.03 5.85 -12.30
N ALA A 159 -10.74 5.53 -12.14
CA ALA A 159 -10.13 5.13 -10.89
C ALA A 159 -8.73 5.75 -10.76
N VAL A 160 -8.30 5.97 -9.53
CA VAL A 160 -6.96 6.43 -9.15
C VAL A 160 -6.39 5.37 -8.22
N GLN A 161 -5.22 4.83 -8.54
CA GLN A 161 -4.44 3.98 -7.61
C GLN A 161 -3.45 4.89 -6.91
N ILE A 162 -3.58 5.05 -5.59
CA ILE A 162 -2.68 5.90 -4.80
C ILE A 162 -1.71 5.01 -4.02
N MET A 163 -0.45 5.12 -4.41
CA MET A 163 0.68 4.43 -3.80
C MET A 163 1.16 5.17 -2.55
N ALA A 164 1.92 4.47 -1.70
CA ALA A 164 2.68 5.05 -0.59
C ALA A 164 1.83 5.79 0.47
N ILE A 165 0.58 5.37 0.68
CA ILE A 165 -0.30 5.93 1.72
C ILE A 165 0.10 5.45 3.11
N GLN A 166 0.32 4.14 3.31
CA GLN A 166 0.77 3.62 4.60
C GLN A 166 2.14 4.24 4.94
N GLU A 167 2.29 4.71 6.18
CA GLU A 167 3.50 5.41 6.59
C GLU A 167 4.75 4.52 6.46
N HIS A 168 5.80 5.11 5.90
CA HIS A 168 7.05 4.44 5.59
C HIS A 168 8.21 5.41 5.87
N SER A 169 9.15 5.04 6.75
CA SER A 169 10.23 5.95 7.15
C SER A 169 11.22 6.24 6.01
N TYR A 170 11.41 5.32 5.06
CA TYR A 170 12.33 5.47 3.95
C TYR A 170 11.59 5.93 2.69
N TYR A 171 11.68 7.21 2.33
CA TYR A 171 10.91 7.79 1.21
C TYR A 171 11.21 7.11 -0.14
N ALA A 172 12.47 6.72 -0.38
CA ALA A 172 12.85 6.03 -1.61
C ALA A 172 12.44 4.53 -1.65
N SER A 173 11.80 4.01 -0.60
CA SER A 173 11.09 2.73 -0.68
C SER A 173 9.84 2.78 -1.55
N PHE A 174 9.41 3.98 -1.96
CA PHE A 174 8.20 4.19 -2.74
C PHE A 174 6.91 3.70 -2.05
N GLY A 175 6.94 3.60 -0.72
CA GLY A 175 5.82 3.11 0.09
C GLY A 175 5.92 1.64 0.49
N TYR A 176 6.82 0.86 -0.11
CA TYR A 176 6.87 -0.59 0.11
C TYR A 176 7.40 -0.99 1.49
N HIS A 177 8.26 -0.17 2.12
CA HIS A 177 8.78 -0.46 3.45
C HIS A 177 7.95 0.22 4.56
N VAL A 178 6.73 -0.30 4.78
CA VAL A 178 5.79 0.23 5.76
C VAL A 178 6.31 0.09 7.19
N THR A 179 6.19 1.15 7.98
CA THR A 179 6.52 1.21 9.41
C THR A 179 5.27 1.29 10.29
N ASN A 180 4.33 2.19 9.99
CA ASN A 180 3.12 2.41 10.77
C ASN A 180 1.87 2.16 9.93
N PHE A 181 1.34 0.94 9.99
CA PHE A 181 0.34 0.41 9.05
C PHE A 181 -1.01 1.14 9.07
N PHE A 182 -1.37 1.78 10.19
CA PHE A 182 -2.64 2.50 10.38
C PHE A 182 -2.50 4.02 10.17
N ALA A 183 -1.27 4.50 9.96
CA ALA A 183 -1.00 5.92 9.79
C ALA A 183 -0.85 6.26 8.30
N PRO A 184 -1.54 7.29 7.80
CA PRO A 184 -1.22 7.84 6.49
C PRO A 184 0.11 8.59 6.58
N SER A 185 0.90 8.50 5.51
CA SER A 185 2.22 9.13 5.42
C SER A 185 2.14 10.62 5.72
N SER A 186 2.82 11.05 6.79
CA SER A 186 2.74 12.43 7.27
C SER A 186 3.45 13.44 6.37
N ARG A 187 4.26 12.95 5.42
CA ARG A 187 5.01 13.80 4.48
C ARG A 187 4.10 14.57 3.54
N PHE A 188 2.91 14.05 3.27
CA PHE A 188 1.98 14.65 2.32
C PHE A 188 0.92 15.51 3.02
N GLY A 189 0.79 15.40 4.35
CA GLY A 189 -0.19 16.13 5.13
C GLY A 189 -0.77 15.30 6.26
N THR A 190 -1.90 15.77 6.79
CA THR A 190 -2.64 15.16 7.90
C THR A 190 -3.62 14.08 7.41
N PRO A 191 -4.09 13.20 8.31
CA PRO A 191 -5.18 12.27 8.03
C PRO A 191 -6.43 12.92 7.42
N ASP A 192 -6.83 14.10 7.89
CA ASP A 192 -8.03 14.78 7.40
C ASP A 192 -7.83 15.40 6.01
N GLU A 193 -6.60 15.81 5.65
CA GLU A 193 -6.28 16.23 4.28
C GLU A 193 -6.33 15.05 3.29
N LEU A 194 -5.96 13.83 3.72
CA LEU A 194 -6.16 12.62 2.90
C LEU A 194 -7.66 12.32 2.71
N LYS A 195 -8.48 12.43 3.76
CA LYS A 195 -9.93 12.28 3.62
C LYS A 195 -10.50 13.29 2.63
N SER A 196 -10.03 14.54 2.68
CA SER A 196 -10.42 15.58 1.73
C SER A 196 -10.02 15.28 0.28
N LEU A 197 -8.86 14.66 0.06
CA LEU A 197 -8.45 14.18 -1.26
C LEU A 197 -9.43 13.14 -1.79
N ILE A 198 -9.76 12.14 -0.97
CA ILE A 198 -10.64 11.03 -1.37
C ILE A 198 -12.07 11.54 -1.64
N ASP A 199 -12.62 12.38 -0.77
CA ASP A 199 -13.95 12.96 -0.96
C ASP A 199 -14.05 13.79 -2.26
N ARG A 200 -12.98 14.52 -2.61
CA ARG A 200 -12.91 15.25 -3.89
C ARG A 200 -12.82 14.31 -5.08
N ALA A 201 -12.11 13.18 -4.97
CA ALA A 201 -12.09 12.18 -6.03
C ALA A 201 -13.49 11.60 -6.25
N HIS A 202 -14.23 11.34 -5.17
CA HIS A 202 -15.63 10.90 -5.22
C HIS A 202 -16.56 11.93 -5.83
N GLU A 203 -16.41 13.22 -5.51
CA GLU A 203 -17.13 14.32 -6.18
C GLU A 203 -16.91 14.30 -7.70
N LEU A 204 -15.68 14.00 -8.13
CA LEU A 204 -15.34 13.87 -9.54
C LEU A 204 -15.78 12.52 -10.15
N GLY A 205 -16.40 11.63 -9.38
CA GLY A 205 -16.81 10.30 -9.80
C GLY A 205 -15.63 9.39 -10.15
N LEU A 206 -14.53 9.51 -9.40
CA LEU A 206 -13.35 8.65 -9.48
C LEU A 206 -13.33 7.69 -8.29
N LEU A 207 -13.12 6.40 -8.55
CA LEU A 207 -12.78 5.46 -7.49
C LEU A 207 -11.36 5.74 -7.01
N VAL A 208 -11.09 5.54 -5.73
CA VAL A 208 -9.77 5.64 -5.13
C VAL A 208 -9.38 4.30 -4.54
N LEU A 209 -8.36 3.68 -5.14
CA LEU A 209 -7.76 2.45 -4.67
C LEU A 209 -6.47 2.77 -3.93
N MET A 210 -6.20 2.06 -2.84
CA MET A 210 -4.97 2.21 -2.05
C MET A 210 -4.03 1.03 -2.29
N ASP A 211 -2.73 1.28 -2.37
CA ASP A 211 -1.73 0.22 -2.19
C ASP A 211 -1.75 -0.25 -0.75
N ILE A 212 -2.01 -1.54 -0.53
CA ILE A 212 -1.95 -2.17 0.78
C ILE A 212 -0.80 -3.18 0.82
N VAL A 213 0.22 -2.85 1.59
CA VAL A 213 1.46 -3.62 1.66
C VAL A 213 1.39 -4.55 2.87
N HIS A 214 0.73 -5.69 2.68
CA HIS A 214 0.61 -6.73 3.71
C HIS A 214 1.55 -7.92 3.46
N SER A 215 2.40 -7.86 2.44
CA SER A 215 3.37 -8.90 2.11
C SER A 215 4.58 -8.95 3.07
N HIS A 216 4.99 -7.78 3.59
CA HIS A 216 6.12 -7.63 4.48
C HIS A 216 6.01 -6.34 5.30
N ALA A 217 6.94 -6.13 6.23
CA ALA A 217 7.12 -4.88 6.96
C ALA A 217 8.58 -4.44 6.94
N SER A 218 8.81 -3.14 7.11
CA SER A 218 10.15 -2.59 7.30
C SER A 218 10.91 -3.30 8.43
N ASN A 219 12.21 -3.51 8.24
CA ASN A 219 13.10 -4.00 9.29
C ASN A 219 13.51 -2.90 10.31
N ASN A 220 12.98 -1.68 10.19
CA ASN A 220 13.28 -0.59 11.12
C ASN A 220 12.74 -0.90 12.53
N VAL A 221 13.66 -1.00 13.49
CA VAL A 221 13.36 -1.31 14.90
C VAL A 221 12.93 -0.06 15.69
N LEU A 222 13.35 1.14 15.27
CA LEU A 222 13.07 2.39 15.99
C LEU A 222 11.65 2.90 15.70
N ASP A 223 11.24 2.84 14.44
CA ASP A 223 10.02 3.51 13.97
C ASP A 223 8.90 2.55 13.54
N GLY A 224 9.17 1.24 13.48
CA GLY A 224 8.25 0.25 12.92
C GLY A 224 7.96 -0.93 13.84
N LEU A 225 7.25 -1.91 13.27
CA LEU A 225 6.83 -3.14 13.98
C LEU A 225 7.98 -4.11 14.30
N ASN A 226 9.18 -3.92 13.72
CA ASN A 226 10.28 -4.86 13.92
C ASN A 226 10.75 -4.87 15.38
N GLN A 227 10.89 -6.07 15.95
CA GLN A 227 11.27 -6.28 17.35
C GLN A 227 10.45 -5.41 18.32
N PHE A 228 9.15 -5.29 18.07
CA PHE A 228 8.27 -4.42 18.83
C PHE A 228 8.28 -4.74 20.33
N ASP A 229 8.10 -6.02 20.69
CA ASP A 229 8.15 -6.53 22.07
C ASP A 229 9.54 -7.07 22.46
N GLY A 230 10.58 -6.72 21.70
CA GLY A 230 11.96 -7.17 21.86
C GLY A 230 12.24 -8.61 21.43
N THR A 231 11.28 -9.31 20.81
CA THR A 231 11.50 -10.61 20.18
C THR A 231 11.58 -10.50 18.65
N ASP A 232 12.12 -11.50 17.97
CA ASP A 232 12.10 -11.54 16.50
C ASP A 232 10.75 -12.06 15.95
N SER A 233 9.92 -12.74 16.75
CA SER A 233 8.80 -13.58 16.27
C SER A 233 7.40 -13.07 16.59
N HIS A 234 7.28 -11.85 17.11
CA HIS A 234 6.01 -11.22 17.50
C HIS A 234 4.96 -11.19 16.37
N TYR A 235 5.00 -10.17 15.50
CA TYR A 235 4.15 -10.09 14.30
C TYR A 235 4.66 -11.00 13.15
N PHE A 236 5.86 -11.53 13.29
CA PHE A 236 6.64 -12.11 12.20
C PHE A 236 7.02 -13.56 12.48
N HIS A 237 7.43 -14.30 11.45
CA HIS A 237 8.13 -15.56 11.71
C HIS A 237 9.50 -15.31 12.38
N SER A 238 10.02 -16.32 13.10
CA SER A 238 11.39 -16.30 13.64
C SER A 238 12.41 -16.73 12.59
N GLY A 239 13.67 -16.30 12.76
CA GLY A 239 14.80 -16.75 11.96
C GLY A 239 14.64 -16.47 10.45
N LEU A 240 15.19 -17.35 9.61
CA LEU A 240 15.21 -17.16 8.16
C LEU A 240 13.82 -17.07 7.52
N ARG A 241 12.81 -17.76 8.09
CA ARG A 241 11.43 -17.68 7.59
C ARG A 241 10.80 -16.30 7.80
N GLY A 242 11.31 -15.54 8.78
CA GLY A 242 10.83 -14.21 9.12
C GLY A 242 11.49 -13.06 8.38
N TYR A 243 12.34 -13.35 7.39
CA TYR A 243 13.18 -12.35 6.74
C TYR A 243 13.22 -12.55 5.21
N HIS A 244 12.90 -11.48 4.48
CA HIS A 244 12.95 -11.46 3.03
C HIS A 244 14.28 -10.85 2.57
N TRP A 245 15.26 -11.70 2.25
CA TRP A 245 16.64 -11.29 2.00
C TRP A 245 16.82 -10.32 0.82
N MET A 246 16.00 -10.45 -0.24
CA MET A 246 16.08 -9.56 -1.41
C MET A 246 15.53 -8.16 -1.12
N TRP A 247 14.59 -8.05 -0.18
CA TRP A 247 13.94 -6.79 0.19
C TRP A 247 14.39 -6.27 1.55
N ASP A 248 15.36 -6.92 2.20
CA ASP A 248 15.82 -6.60 3.57
C ASP A 248 14.66 -6.30 4.55
N SER A 249 13.66 -7.18 4.58
CA SER A 249 12.36 -6.90 5.25
C SER A 249 11.88 -8.04 6.14
N ARG A 250 10.91 -7.77 7.03
CA ARG A 250 10.30 -8.77 7.93
C ARG A 250 9.05 -9.39 7.32
N LEU A 251 8.85 -10.69 7.53
CA LEU A 251 7.73 -11.46 6.97
C LEU A 251 6.72 -11.86 8.06
N PHE A 252 5.45 -11.51 7.85
CA PHE A 252 4.37 -11.77 8.79
C PHE A 252 4.16 -13.25 9.06
N ASN A 253 3.77 -13.57 10.29
CA ASN A 253 3.24 -14.89 10.63
C ASN A 253 1.72 -14.88 10.47
N TYR A 254 1.23 -15.11 9.26
CA TYR A 254 -0.21 -15.08 8.94
C TYR A 254 -1.04 -16.13 9.70
N GLY A 255 -0.41 -17.15 10.30
CA GLY A 255 -1.08 -18.13 11.15
C GLY A 255 -1.35 -17.64 12.58
N SER A 256 -0.82 -16.48 12.97
CA SER A 256 -1.04 -15.90 14.31
C SER A 256 -2.35 -15.12 14.37
N TRP A 257 -3.14 -15.36 15.42
CA TRP A 257 -4.45 -14.73 15.61
C TRP A 257 -4.39 -13.20 15.67
N GLU A 258 -3.41 -12.65 16.40
CA GLU A 258 -3.27 -11.20 16.53
C GLU A 258 -2.68 -10.56 15.26
N VAL A 259 -1.92 -11.32 14.45
CA VAL A 259 -1.49 -10.87 13.10
C VAL A 259 -2.70 -10.81 12.16
N LEU A 260 -3.54 -11.84 12.14
CA LEU A 260 -4.81 -11.81 11.40
C LEU A 260 -5.68 -10.63 11.83
N ARG A 261 -5.84 -10.42 13.14
CA ARG A 261 -6.58 -9.28 13.67
C ARG A 261 -5.98 -7.96 13.19
N PHE A 262 -4.66 -7.80 13.26
CA PHE A 262 -3.95 -6.59 12.84
C PHE A 262 -4.21 -6.28 11.37
N LEU A 263 -3.93 -7.23 10.47
CA LEU A 263 -4.03 -7.02 9.02
C LEU A 263 -5.48 -6.90 8.53
N LEU A 264 -6.41 -7.70 9.05
CA LEU A 264 -7.84 -7.59 8.70
C LEU A 264 -8.43 -6.27 9.21
N SER A 265 -8.09 -5.87 10.43
CA SER A 265 -8.51 -4.56 10.95
C SER A 265 -7.88 -3.42 10.18
N ASN A 266 -6.66 -3.58 9.65
CA ASN A 266 -6.02 -2.59 8.82
C ASN A 266 -6.75 -2.38 7.49
N ALA A 267 -7.09 -3.46 6.79
CA ALA A 267 -7.90 -3.37 5.57
C ALA A 267 -9.24 -2.68 5.85
N ARG A 268 -9.93 -3.05 6.93
CA ARG A 268 -11.18 -2.39 7.33
C ARG A 268 -10.98 -0.92 7.72
N TRP A 269 -9.90 -0.57 8.40
CA TRP A 269 -9.58 0.80 8.81
C TRP A 269 -9.55 1.75 7.61
N TRP A 270 -8.87 1.36 6.54
CA TRP A 270 -8.77 2.17 5.33
C TRP A 270 -10.10 2.31 4.58
N LEU A 271 -10.91 1.25 4.50
CA LEU A 271 -12.24 1.32 3.89
C LEU A 271 -13.23 2.16 4.74
N GLU A 272 -13.20 2.01 6.06
CA GLU A 272 -14.18 2.64 6.94
C GLU A 272 -13.85 4.10 7.25
N GLU A 273 -12.61 4.40 7.65
CA GLU A 273 -12.20 5.74 8.11
C GLU A 273 -11.94 6.69 6.95
N TYR A 274 -11.33 6.19 5.87
CA TYR A 274 -10.88 7.00 4.73
C TYR A 274 -11.75 6.83 3.48
N LYS A 275 -12.68 5.87 3.49
CA LYS A 275 -13.60 5.61 2.36
C LYS A 275 -12.89 5.28 1.05
N PHE A 276 -11.75 4.59 1.12
CA PHE A 276 -11.17 3.99 -0.09
C PHE A 276 -12.18 3.01 -0.73
N ASP A 277 -12.13 2.90 -2.05
CA ASP A 277 -13.03 2.06 -2.86
C ASP A 277 -12.44 0.66 -3.12
N GLY A 278 -11.33 0.33 -2.47
CA GLY A 278 -10.65 -0.95 -2.66
C GLY A 278 -9.14 -0.83 -2.53
N PHE A 279 -8.46 -1.91 -2.91
CA PHE A 279 -7.03 -2.05 -2.72
C PHE A 279 -6.33 -2.65 -3.93
N ARG A 280 -5.06 -2.31 -4.08
CA ARG A 280 -4.07 -3.20 -4.68
C ARG A 280 -3.25 -3.83 -3.56
N PHE A 281 -3.22 -5.15 -3.50
CA PHE A 281 -2.34 -5.90 -2.61
C PHE A 281 -1.00 -6.11 -3.30
N ASP A 282 0.07 -5.56 -2.71
CA ASP A 282 1.41 -5.58 -3.30
C ASP A 282 2.23 -6.77 -2.80
N GLY A 283 3.04 -7.33 -3.69
CA GLY A 283 3.93 -8.45 -3.39
C GLY A 283 3.19 -9.76 -3.09
N VAL A 284 2.01 -10.00 -3.67
CA VAL A 284 1.21 -11.21 -3.40
C VAL A 284 1.95 -12.49 -3.78
N THR A 285 2.78 -12.44 -4.82
CA THR A 285 3.71 -13.54 -5.16
C THR A 285 4.60 -13.92 -3.97
N SER A 286 5.12 -12.93 -3.26
CA SER A 286 5.99 -13.14 -2.09
C SER A 286 5.22 -13.79 -0.93
N MET A 287 3.93 -13.48 -0.81
CA MET A 287 3.05 -14.06 0.20
C MET A 287 2.74 -15.53 -0.09
N MET A 288 2.36 -15.86 -1.32
CA MET A 288 1.80 -17.18 -1.66
C MET A 288 2.82 -18.31 -1.68
N TYR A 289 4.11 -18.02 -1.75
CA TYR A 289 5.16 -19.03 -1.84
C TYR A 289 6.28 -18.77 -0.83
N THR A 290 6.77 -19.84 -0.21
CA THR A 290 7.88 -19.79 0.76
C THR A 290 9.23 -19.43 0.13
N HIS A 291 9.38 -19.59 -1.18
CA HIS A 291 10.52 -19.07 -1.94
C HIS A 291 10.26 -17.66 -2.50
N HIS A 292 9.08 -17.08 -2.25
CA HIS A 292 8.70 -15.71 -2.60
C HIS A 292 8.73 -15.39 -4.11
N GLY A 293 8.67 -16.41 -4.97
CA GLY A 293 8.91 -16.26 -6.41
C GLY A 293 10.36 -15.94 -6.80
N LEU A 294 11.29 -15.88 -5.85
CA LEU A 294 12.69 -15.56 -6.11
C LEU A 294 13.42 -16.74 -6.75
N GLN A 295 14.13 -16.48 -7.85
CA GLN A 295 14.91 -17.49 -8.59
C GLN A 295 14.07 -18.71 -9.02
N VAL A 296 12.76 -18.52 -9.20
CA VAL A 296 11.83 -19.54 -9.69
C VAL A 296 11.19 -19.04 -10.97
N ALA A 297 11.10 -19.93 -11.96
CA ALA A 297 10.34 -19.70 -13.17
C ALA A 297 8.97 -20.38 -13.03
N PHE A 298 7.92 -19.67 -13.45
CA PHE A 298 6.58 -20.23 -13.55
C PHE A 298 6.30 -20.56 -15.01
N THR A 299 6.32 -21.85 -15.34
CA THR A 299 6.13 -22.37 -16.71
C THR A 299 4.66 -22.59 -17.06
N GLY A 300 3.78 -22.45 -16.08
CA GLY A 300 2.37 -22.81 -16.17
C GLY A 300 2.09 -24.26 -15.75
N ASN A 301 3.10 -25.00 -15.28
CA ASN A 301 2.91 -26.31 -14.69
C ASN A 301 2.28 -26.19 -13.30
N TYR A 302 1.18 -26.90 -13.06
CA TYR A 302 0.38 -26.71 -11.84
C TYR A 302 1.10 -27.16 -10.57
N ASN A 303 2.13 -28.01 -10.67
CA ASN A 303 2.95 -28.42 -9.53
C ASN A 303 3.80 -27.26 -8.97
N GLU A 304 4.04 -26.21 -9.76
CA GLU A 304 4.77 -25.00 -9.32
C GLU A 304 3.88 -24.11 -8.43
N TYR A 305 2.55 -24.17 -8.63
CA TYR A 305 1.56 -23.39 -7.90
C TYR A 305 1.01 -24.12 -6.67
N PHE A 306 0.82 -25.44 -6.80
CA PHE A 306 0.16 -26.27 -5.79
C PHE A 306 1.12 -27.35 -5.28
N GLY A 307 1.91 -26.99 -4.26
CA GLY A 307 2.88 -27.90 -3.66
C GLY A 307 3.27 -27.49 -2.25
N TYR A 308 4.31 -28.12 -1.70
CA TYR A 308 4.82 -27.78 -0.36
C TYR A 308 5.42 -26.37 -0.27
N ALA A 309 5.75 -25.76 -1.41
CA ALA A 309 6.25 -24.39 -1.47
C ALA A 309 5.15 -23.36 -1.22
N THR A 310 3.89 -23.71 -1.44
CA THR A 310 2.73 -22.83 -1.29
C THR A 310 2.49 -22.51 0.20
N ASP A 311 2.49 -21.23 0.58
CA ASP A 311 2.20 -20.82 1.96
C ASP A 311 0.69 -20.73 2.19
N VAL A 312 0.14 -21.80 2.79
CA VAL A 312 -1.29 -21.90 3.09
C VAL A 312 -1.76 -20.84 4.09
N ASN A 313 -0.92 -20.41 5.05
CA ASN A 313 -1.34 -19.39 6.02
C ASN A 313 -1.55 -18.04 5.33
N ALA A 314 -0.66 -17.69 4.39
CA ALA A 314 -0.79 -16.48 3.60
C ALA A 314 -2.03 -16.52 2.69
N ILE A 315 -2.28 -17.65 2.01
CA ILE A 315 -3.48 -17.82 1.18
C ILE A 315 -4.76 -17.72 2.02
N VAL A 316 -4.81 -18.36 3.19
CA VAL A 316 -5.96 -18.26 4.10
C VAL A 316 -6.20 -16.81 4.52
N TYR A 317 -5.14 -16.07 4.85
CA TYR A 317 -5.26 -14.64 5.13
C TYR A 317 -5.82 -13.85 3.93
N LEU A 318 -5.32 -14.10 2.71
CA LEU A 318 -5.81 -13.46 1.49
C LEU A 318 -7.29 -13.78 1.20
N MET A 319 -7.70 -15.03 1.42
CA MET A 319 -9.10 -15.44 1.31
C MET A 319 -9.97 -14.73 2.36
N LEU A 320 -9.52 -14.68 3.62
CA LEU A 320 -10.26 -14.01 4.70
C LEU A 320 -10.42 -12.51 4.45
N VAL A 321 -9.36 -11.83 3.99
CA VAL A 321 -9.44 -10.39 3.74
C VAL A 321 -10.32 -10.09 2.52
N ASN A 322 -10.25 -10.89 1.46
CA ASN A 322 -11.14 -10.74 0.31
C ASN A 322 -12.60 -11.03 0.68
N ASP A 323 -12.90 -12.11 1.40
CA ASP A 323 -14.26 -12.42 1.84
C ASP A 323 -14.82 -11.30 2.75
N MET A 324 -14.01 -10.78 3.66
CA MET A 324 -14.38 -9.65 4.52
C MET A 324 -14.66 -8.37 3.73
N ILE A 325 -13.77 -8.01 2.79
CA ILE A 325 -13.91 -6.79 1.97
C ILE A 325 -15.22 -6.86 1.16
N HIS A 326 -15.44 -7.93 0.41
CA HIS A 326 -16.63 -8.04 -0.44
C HIS A 326 -17.92 -8.29 0.35
N GLY A 327 -17.82 -8.93 1.52
CA GLY A 327 -18.98 -9.16 2.41
C GLY A 327 -19.46 -7.88 3.10
N LEU A 328 -18.55 -6.98 3.48
CA LEU A 328 -18.87 -5.72 4.16
C LEU A 328 -19.04 -4.54 3.17
N TYR A 329 -18.29 -4.55 2.07
CA TYR A 329 -18.21 -3.48 1.07
C TYR A 329 -18.33 -4.08 -0.35
N PRO A 330 -19.54 -4.43 -0.80
CA PRO A 330 -19.73 -5.20 -2.05
C PRO A 330 -19.30 -4.50 -3.35
N GLU A 331 -19.14 -3.18 -3.32
CA GLU A 331 -18.67 -2.37 -4.46
C GLU A 331 -17.14 -2.18 -4.45
N SER A 332 -16.45 -2.66 -3.41
CA SER A 332 -14.99 -2.55 -3.32
C SER A 332 -14.30 -3.41 -4.37
N VAL A 333 -13.16 -2.93 -4.84
CA VAL A 333 -12.33 -3.64 -5.82
C VAL A 333 -11.05 -4.15 -5.16
N ALA A 334 -10.75 -5.43 -5.31
CA ALA A 334 -9.47 -6.01 -4.88
C ALA A 334 -8.59 -6.40 -6.09
N ILE A 335 -7.43 -5.77 -6.22
CA ILE A 335 -6.42 -6.09 -7.24
C ILE A 335 -5.23 -6.77 -6.56
N GLY A 336 -4.77 -7.90 -7.10
CA GLY A 336 -3.56 -8.55 -6.62
C GLY A 336 -2.36 -8.37 -7.55
N GLU A 337 -1.22 -7.98 -6.99
CA GLU A 337 0.07 -7.98 -7.68
C GLU A 337 0.72 -9.37 -7.58
N ASP A 338 0.40 -10.22 -8.55
CA ASP A 338 0.96 -11.56 -8.69
C ASP A 338 1.60 -11.74 -10.07
N VAL A 339 2.92 -11.98 -10.09
CA VAL A 339 3.67 -12.29 -11.31
C VAL A 339 3.62 -13.78 -11.65
N SER A 340 3.37 -14.66 -10.66
CA SER A 340 3.40 -16.13 -10.88
C SER A 340 2.30 -16.62 -11.82
N GLY A 341 1.13 -15.99 -11.77
CA GLY A 341 -0.06 -16.44 -12.47
C GLY A 341 -0.72 -17.63 -11.83
N MET A 342 -0.82 -17.61 -10.51
CA MET A 342 -1.51 -18.63 -9.73
C MET A 342 -2.94 -18.84 -10.29
N PRO A 343 -3.34 -20.08 -10.63
CA PRO A 343 -4.71 -20.37 -11.03
C PRO A 343 -5.70 -20.06 -9.90
N THR A 344 -6.95 -19.69 -10.23
CA THR A 344 -8.04 -19.42 -9.27
C THR A 344 -7.81 -18.20 -8.38
N PHE A 345 -6.86 -17.35 -8.75
CA PHE A 345 -6.49 -16.16 -8.01
C PHE A 345 -7.62 -15.12 -8.03
N CYS A 346 -8.23 -14.92 -9.20
CA CYS A 346 -9.36 -14.00 -9.38
C CYS A 346 -10.74 -14.69 -9.40
N ILE A 347 -10.87 -15.80 -8.66
CA ILE A 347 -12.13 -16.53 -8.52
C ILE A 347 -12.66 -16.30 -7.10
N PRO A 348 -13.99 -16.15 -6.89
CA PRO A 348 -14.56 -15.92 -5.57
C PRO A 348 -14.17 -16.98 -4.54
N VAL A 349 -14.07 -16.56 -3.27
CA VAL A 349 -13.70 -17.45 -2.16
C VAL A 349 -14.71 -18.59 -1.99
N GLN A 350 -16.00 -18.33 -2.23
CA GLN A 350 -17.04 -19.34 -2.09
C GLN A 350 -16.94 -20.47 -3.14
N ASP A 351 -16.28 -20.19 -4.27
CA ASP A 351 -16.01 -21.16 -5.34
C ASP A 351 -14.64 -21.84 -5.18
N GLY A 352 -13.90 -21.54 -4.10
CA GLY A 352 -12.59 -22.10 -3.79
C GLY A 352 -11.40 -21.32 -4.37
N GLY A 353 -11.61 -20.08 -4.83
CA GLY A 353 -10.54 -19.17 -5.24
C GLY A 353 -9.98 -18.32 -4.11
N VAL A 354 -9.00 -17.45 -4.44
CA VAL A 354 -8.39 -16.52 -3.48
C VAL A 354 -9.26 -15.27 -3.24
N GLY A 355 -10.13 -14.92 -4.19
CA GLY A 355 -11.15 -13.88 -4.03
C GLY A 355 -10.79 -12.50 -4.55
N PHE A 356 -9.69 -12.32 -5.29
CA PHE A 356 -9.40 -11.04 -5.95
C PHE A 356 -10.34 -10.78 -7.13
N ASP A 357 -10.62 -9.51 -7.43
CA ASP A 357 -11.33 -9.14 -8.65
C ASP A 357 -10.43 -9.19 -9.88
N TYR A 358 -9.25 -8.62 -9.74
CA TYR A 358 -8.29 -8.45 -10.83
C TYR A 358 -6.90 -8.88 -10.39
N ARG A 359 -6.08 -9.24 -11.37
CA ARG A 359 -4.63 -9.27 -11.24
C ARG A 359 -3.95 -8.31 -12.20
N LEU A 360 -2.74 -7.88 -11.88
CA LEU A 360 -1.91 -7.13 -12.80
C LEU A 360 -1.35 -8.04 -13.91
N HIS A 361 -1.42 -7.59 -15.17
CA HIS A 361 -0.85 -8.31 -16.31
C HIS A 361 0.64 -7.97 -16.49
N MET A 362 1.46 -8.42 -15.54
CA MET A 362 2.85 -7.96 -15.37
C MET A 362 3.82 -8.35 -16.49
N ALA A 363 3.48 -9.32 -17.34
CA ALA A 363 4.33 -9.74 -18.46
C ALA A 363 4.30 -8.76 -19.65
N VAL A 364 3.28 -7.90 -19.75
CA VAL A 364 3.11 -6.99 -20.90
C VAL A 364 4.22 -5.93 -20.98
N PRO A 365 4.56 -5.22 -19.89
CA PRO A 365 5.65 -4.25 -19.90
C PRO A 365 7.01 -4.85 -20.28
N ASP A 366 7.32 -6.06 -19.78
CA ASP A 366 8.57 -6.76 -20.11
C ASP A 366 8.67 -7.03 -21.61
N LYS A 367 7.55 -7.39 -22.25
CA LYS A 367 7.53 -7.62 -23.69
C LYS A 367 7.81 -6.35 -24.49
N TRP A 368 7.29 -5.21 -24.04
CA TRP A 368 7.59 -3.94 -24.69
C TRP A 368 9.06 -3.57 -24.55
N ILE A 369 9.67 -3.74 -23.37
CA ILE A 369 11.11 -3.53 -23.18
C ILE A 369 11.95 -4.46 -24.08
N GLU A 370 11.59 -5.75 -24.16
CA GLU A 370 12.26 -6.72 -25.03
C GLU A 370 12.26 -6.23 -26.49
N LEU A 371 11.11 -5.78 -26.99
CA LEU A 371 10.95 -5.33 -28.37
C LEU A 371 11.65 -3.99 -28.64
N LEU A 372 11.64 -3.06 -27.69
CA LEU A 372 12.30 -1.76 -27.83
C LEU A 372 13.83 -1.84 -27.90
N LYS A 373 14.41 -2.99 -27.50
CA LYS A 373 15.83 -3.30 -27.68
C LYS A 373 16.17 -3.86 -29.07
N LEU A 374 15.15 -4.22 -29.86
CA LEU A 374 15.28 -4.77 -31.22
C LEU A 374 14.97 -3.72 -32.29
N LYS A 375 15.22 -4.07 -33.56
CA LYS A 375 14.77 -3.27 -34.70
C LYS A 375 13.30 -3.55 -35.01
N ASP A 376 12.60 -2.56 -35.55
CA ASP A 376 11.16 -2.66 -35.84
C ASP A 376 10.83 -3.78 -36.83
N GLU A 377 11.71 -4.03 -37.81
CA GLU A 377 11.51 -5.07 -38.81
C GLU A 377 11.57 -6.48 -38.22
N ASP A 378 12.18 -6.63 -37.05
CA ASP A 378 12.32 -7.90 -36.33
C ASP A 378 11.14 -8.15 -35.37
N TRP A 379 10.20 -7.20 -35.24
CA TRP A 379 9.05 -7.34 -34.35
C TRP A 379 8.08 -8.40 -34.88
N LYS A 380 7.98 -9.51 -34.15
CA LYS A 380 7.03 -10.59 -34.47
C LYS A 380 5.65 -10.25 -33.93
N MET A 381 4.74 -9.88 -34.83
CA MET A 381 3.36 -9.53 -34.46
C MET A 381 2.64 -10.66 -33.70
N GLY A 382 2.93 -11.93 -34.04
CA GLY A 382 2.40 -13.09 -33.33
C GLY A 382 2.79 -13.12 -31.86
N ASP A 383 4.02 -12.74 -31.51
CA ASP A 383 4.52 -12.73 -30.14
C ASP A 383 3.89 -11.60 -29.31
N ILE A 384 3.63 -10.45 -29.95
CA ILE A 384 2.90 -9.32 -29.33
C ILE A 384 1.47 -9.75 -28.99
N VAL A 385 0.74 -10.29 -29.98
CA VAL A 385 -0.64 -10.76 -29.79
C VAL A 385 -0.68 -11.87 -28.75
N HIS A 386 0.24 -12.83 -28.81
CA HIS A 386 0.33 -13.90 -27.84
C HIS A 386 0.51 -13.34 -26.43
N THR A 387 1.46 -12.43 -26.21
CA THR A 387 1.70 -11.88 -24.87
C THR A 387 0.48 -11.11 -24.33
N LEU A 388 -0.17 -10.30 -25.16
CA LEU A 388 -1.35 -9.53 -24.74
C LEU A 388 -2.56 -10.43 -24.45
N THR A 389 -2.70 -11.57 -25.13
CA THR A 389 -3.86 -12.47 -25.02
C THR A 389 -3.63 -13.73 -24.19
N ASN A 390 -2.38 -14.04 -23.80
CA ASN A 390 -2.04 -15.22 -23.02
C ASN A 390 -2.35 -15.01 -21.53
N ARG A 391 -3.63 -15.20 -21.20
CA ARG A 391 -4.19 -14.97 -19.87
C ARG A 391 -5.35 -15.92 -19.63
N ARG A 392 -5.69 -16.13 -18.36
CA ARG A 392 -6.69 -17.13 -17.97
C ARG A 392 -8.10 -16.61 -18.27
N TRP A 393 -8.89 -17.42 -18.97
CA TRP A 393 -10.30 -17.12 -19.18
C TRP A 393 -11.05 -17.14 -17.83
N LEU A 394 -11.99 -16.20 -17.63
CA LEU A 394 -12.75 -15.93 -16.38
C LEU A 394 -11.98 -15.26 -15.24
N GLU A 395 -10.67 -15.02 -15.36
CA GLU A 395 -9.90 -14.27 -14.37
C GLU A 395 -9.53 -12.90 -14.98
N LYS A 396 -10.03 -11.81 -14.39
CA LYS A 396 -9.86 -10.48 -14.98
C LYS A 396 -8.43 -9.98 -14.78
N CYS A 397 -7.88 -9.30 -15.78
CA CYS A 397 -6.57 -8.66 -15.67
C CYS A 397 -6.64 -7.15 -15.93
N VAL A 398 -5.83 -6.38 -15.20
CA VAL A 398 -5.52 -4.99 -15.52
C VAL A 398 -4.21 -4.96 -16.31
N ALA A 399 -4.27 -4.45 -17.54
CA ALA A 399 -3.11 -4.33 -18.41
C ALA A 399 -2.55 -2.91 -18.41
N TYR A 400 -1.24 -2.81 -18.57
CA TYR A 400 -0.50 -1.55 -18.63
C TYR A 400 0.73 -1.75 -19.52
N ALA A 401 1.14 -0.70 -20.21
CA ALA A 401 2.25 -0.78 -21.16
C ALA A 401 3.61 -0.62 -20.47
N GLU A 402 3.66 0.19 -19.42
CA GLU A 402 4.84 0.45 -18.59
C GLU A 402 4.40 0.64 -17.13
N SER A 403 5.32 0.50 -16.18
CA SER A 403 5.04 0.62 -14.74
C SER A 403 5.97 1.59 -14.02
N HIS A 404 5.64 1.89 -12.77
CA HIS A 404 6.51 2.64 -11.87
C HIS A 404 7.85 1.92 -11.62
N ASP A 405 7.92 0.59 -11.62
CA ASP A 405 9.19 -0.15 -11.49
C ASP A 405 10.16 0.19 -12.62
N GLN A 406 9.66 0.24 -13.86
CA GLN A 406 10.47 0.60 -15.03
C GLN A 406 10.86 2.08 -15.02
N ALA A 407 10.03 2.94 -14.43
CA ALA A 407 10.33 4.36 -14.28
C ALA A 407 11.39 4.64 -13.19
N LEU A 408 11.58 3.75 -12.21
CA LEU A 408 12.42 3.98 -11.03
C LEU A 408 13.69 3.11 -10.99
N VAL A 409 13.61 1.82 -11.34
CA VAL A 409 14.69 0.83 -11.12
C VAL A 409 15.66 0.78 -12.31
N GLY A 410 16.19 1.94 -12.69
CA GLY A 410 17.28 2.05 -13.67
C GLY A 410 16.91 1.68 -15.11
N ASP A 411 15.63 1.47 -15.42
CA ASP A 411 15.13 1.38 -16.79
C ASP A 411 14.69 2.77 -17.31
N LYS A 412 14.18 2.82 -18.54
CA LYS A 412 13.69 4.02 -19.21
C LYS A 412 12.18 3.88 -19.44
N THR A 413 11.46 4.99 -19.41
CA THR A 413 10.07 5.03 -19.89
C THR A 413 10.01 4.63 -21.38
N ILE A 414 8.87 4.15 -21.86
CA ILE A 414 8.69 3.80 -23.28
C ILE A 414 8.98 5.03 -24.17
N ALA A 415 8.55 6.21 -23.74
CA ALA A 415 8.85 7.46 -24.44
C ALA A 415 10.37 7.68 -24.57
N PHE A 416 11.13 7.46 -23.50
CA PHE A 416 12.58 7.68 -23.51
C PHE A 416 13.34 6.54 -24.23
N TRP A 417 12.83 5.31 -24.24
CA TRP A 417 13.31 4.24 -25.13
C TRP A 417 13.15 4.61 -26.62
N LEU A 418 12.03 5.24 -26.98
CA LEU A 418 11.71 5.55 -28.37
C LEU A 418 12.41 6.82 -28.90
N MET A 419 12.56 7.84 -28.06
CA MET A 419 13.00 9.18 -28.47
C MET A 419 14.38 9.55 -27.92
N ASP A 420 14.77 8.98 -26.77
CA ASP A 420 16.03 9.29 -26.06
C ASP A 420 16.26 10.82 -25.96
N LYS A 421 17.49 11.29 -26.12
CA LYS A 421 17.86 12.71 -26.02
C LYS A 421 17.13 13.64 -26.99
N ASP A 422 16.63 13.13 -28.13
CA ASP A 422 15.90 13.96 -29.10
C ASP A 422 14.63 14.55 -28.45
N MET A 423 14.10 13.91 -27.40
CA MET A 423 12.96 14.41 -26.63
C MET A 423 13.20 15.79 -26.01
N TYR A 424 14.45 16.17 -25.72
CA TYR A 424 14.77 17.46 -25.11
C TYR A 424 14.74 18.62 -26.11
N ASP A 425 15.17 18.36 -27.35
CA ASP A 425 15.42 19.41 -28.35
C ASP A 425 14.31 19.52 -29.41
N PHE A 426 13.54 18.44 -29.65
CA PHE A 426 12.65 18.32 -30.81
C PHE A 426 11.17 18.04 -30.45
N MET A 427 10.74 18.35 -29.23
CA MET A 427 9.34 18.25 -28.80
C MET A 427 8.54 19.55 -28.96
N ALA A 428 9.18 20.65 -29.36
CA ALA A 428 8.52 21.94 -29.56
C ALA A 428 7.73 21.96 -30.89
N LEU A 429 6.62 22.70 -30.92
CA LEU A 429 5.76 22.79 -32.10
C LEU A 429 6.34 23.68 -33.21
N ASP A 430 7.29 24.55 -32.87
CA ASP A 430 7.91 25.54 -33.76
C ASP A 430 9.27 25.09 -34.32
N THR A 431 9.74 23.89 -33.95
CA THR A 431 10.93 23.25 -34.54
C THR A 431 10.52 22.10 -35.47
N PRO A 432 11.26 21.85 -36.57
CA PRO A 432 11.00 20.69 -37.41
C PRO A 432 11.19 19.39 -36.63
N SER A 433 10.18 18.51 -36.68
CA SER A 433 10.27 17.17 -36.09
C SER A 433 11.35 16.33 -36.77
N THR A 434 11.95 15.39 -36.02
CA THR A 434 12.87 14.39 -36.57
C THR A 434 12.13 13.08 -36.87
N PRO A 435 12.62 12.25 -37.81
CA PRO A 435 12.04 10.93 -38.04
C PRO A 435 11.97 10.06 -36.76
N ARG A 436 12.89 10.28 -35.80
CA ARG A 436 12.87 9.60 -34.51
C ARG A 436 11.70 10.07 -33.64
N ILE A 437 11.45 11.37 -33.54
CA ILE A 437 10.31 11.92 -32.79
C ILE A 437 8.99 11.48 -33.42
N ASP A 438 8.86 11.58 -34.74
CA ASP A 438 7.63 11.15 -35.44
C ASP A 438 7.34 9.66 -35.18
N ARG A 439 8.37 8.80 -35.30
CA ARG A 439 8.28 7.38 -34.95
C ARG A 439 7.91 7.18 -33.48
N GLY A 440 8.59 7.88 -32.56
CA GLY A 440 8.39 7.72 -31.13
C GLY A 440 6.99 8.11 -30.67
N ILE A 441 6.46 9.23 -31.16
CA ILE A 441 5.09 9.66 -30.88
C ILE A 441 4.07 8.65 -31.43
N ALA A 442 4.29 8.14 -32.64
CA ALA A 442 3.40 7.15 -33.25
C ALA A 442 3.39 5.83 -32.46
N LEU A 443 4.56 5.25 -32.20
CA LEU A 443 4.68 3.98 -31.47
C LEU A 443 4.21 4.10 -30.02
N HIS A 444 4.50 5.21 -29.33
CA HIS A 444 4.00 5.43 -27.97
C HIS A 444 2.46 5.45 -27.89
N LYS A 445 1.77 5.93 -28.93
CA LYS A 445 0.31 5.83 -29.04
C LYS A 445 -0.14 4.41 -29.37
N MET A 446 0.52 3.76 -30.33
CA MET A 446 0.15 2.40 -30.78
C MET A 446 0.32 1.36 -29.67
N ILE A 447 1.45 1.39 -28.95
CA ILE A 447 1.76 0.49 -27.84
C ILE A 447 0.69 0.59 -26.73
N ARG A 448 0.37 1.81 -26.30
CA ARG A 448 -0.67 2.03 -25.28
C ARG A 448 -2.05 1.60 -25.77
N LEU A 449 -2.40 1.92 -27.02
CA LEU A 449 -3.70 1.57 -27.60
C LEU A 449 -3.89 0.06 -27.73
N VAL A 450 -2.90 -0.67 -28.26
CA VAL A 450 -3.00 -2.13 -28.41
C VAL A 450 -2.98 -2.83 -27.06
N THR A 451 -2.21 -2.30 -26.10
CA THR A 451 -2.21 -2.82 -24.71
C THR A 451 -3.58 -2.65 -24.07
N MET A 452 -4.18 -1.46 -24.17
CA MET A 452 -5.53 -1.20 -23.67
C MET A 452 -6.60 -2.04 -24.38
N GLY A 453 -6.49 -2.20 -25.70
CA GLY A 453 -7.51 -2.85 -26.51
C GLY A 453 -7.47 -4.38 -26.49
N LEU A 454 -6.32 -4.99 -26.17
CA LEU A 454 -6.11 -6.44 -26.26
C LEU A 454 -5.62 -7.08 -24.95
N GLY A 455 -5.02 -6.32 -24.04
CA GLY A 455 -4.26 -6.85 -22.91
C GLY A 455 -5.07 -7.26 -21.68
N GLY A 456 -6.31 -6.80 -21.51
CA GLY A 456 -7.02 -6.89 -20.22
C GLY A 456 -8.50 -6.51 -20.23
N GLU A 457 -9.18 -6.72 -19.09
CA GLU A 457 -10.50 -6.17 -18.77
C GLU A 457 -10.41 -4.79 -18.09
N GLY A 458 -9.22 -4.40 -17.64
CA GLY A 458 -8.92 -3.06 -17.13
C GLY A 458 -7.62 -2.53 -17.73
N TYR A 459 -7.45 -1.22 -17.63
CA TYR A 459 -6.25 -0.52 -18.07
C TYR A 459 -5.67 0.31 -16.93
N LEU A 460 -4.35 0.28 -16.78
CA LEU A 460 -3.60 1.12 -15.86
C LEU A 460 -2.58 1.96 -16.64
N ASN A 461 -2.37 3.18 -16.19
CA ASN A 461 -1.32 4.07 -16.67
C ASN A 461 -0.53 4.68 -15.53
#